data_AF-A0A8H4CLS6-F1
#
_entry.id   AF-A0A8H4CLS6-F1
#
_cell.length_a   1.000
_cell.length_b   1.000
_cell.length_c   1.000
_cell.angle_alpha   90.00
_cell.angle_beta   90.00
_cell.angle_gamma   90.00
#
_symmetry.space_group_name_H-M   'P 1'
#
loop_
_entity.id
_entity.type
_entity.pdbx_description
1 polymer ?
#
loop_
_entity_poly.entity_id
_entity_poly.type
_entity_poly.pdbx_seq_one_letter_code
_entity_poly.pdbx_strand_id
1 'polypeptide(L)'
;MSLTGTRLPIANQIPVIKAALTAGKHVLSEKPVAENIKDAEDLIRWYRTDFKGPTWAIAENWRFLNSCQFGADQIKGLGTITGF
;
A
#
# COMPACT_ATOMS: atom_id res chain seq x y z
N MET A 1 19.66 -7.06 0.36
CA MET A 1 18.26 -6.61 0.55
C MET A 1 17.62 -6.53 -0.83
N SER A 2 16.62 -7.37 -1.14
CA SER A 2 15.97 -7.40 -2.47
C SER A 2 14.52 -6.90 -2.38
N LEU A 3 14.15 -5.97 -3.25
CA LEU A 3 12.78 -5.46 -3.41
C LEU A 3 12.10 -6.18 -4.59
N THR A 4 10.85 -6.61 -4.41
CA THR A 4 10.01 -7.15 -5.49
C THR A 4 8.86 -6.19 -5.77
N GLY A 5 8.77 -5.70 -7.01
CA GLY A 5 7.62 -4.92 -7.49
C GLY A 5 6.59 -5.84 -8.15
N THR A 6 5.30 -5.70 -7.82
CA THR A 6 4.23 -6.50 -8.44
C THR A 6 3.26 -5.59 -9.20
N ARG A 7 3.19 -5.75 -10.52
CA ARG A 7 2.19 -5.11 -11.42
C ARG A 7 1.49 -6.19 -12.24
N LEU A 8 0.71 -7.01 -11.54
CA LEU A 8 -0.02 -8.15 -12.10
C LEU A 8 -1.52 -7.85 -12.15
N PRO A 9 -2.32 -8.61 -12.91
CA PRO A 9 -3.77 -8.63 -12.71
C PRO A 9 -4.09 -8.85 -11.23
N ILE A 10 -5.11 -8.15 -10.72
CA ILE A 10 -5.37 -8.04 -9.28
C ILE A 10 -5.58 -9.40 -8.59
N ALA A 11 -6.23 -10.34 -9.27
CA ALA A 11 -6.45 -11.71 -8.79
C ALA A 11 -5.13 -12.48 -8.52
N ASN A 12 -4.05 -12.12 -9.24
CA ASN A 12 -2.75 -12.80 -9.15
C ASN A 12 -1.78 -12.10 -8.20
N GLN A 13 -2.16 -10.95 -7.63
CA GLN A 13 -1.24 -10.13 -6.86
C GLN A 13 -1.00 -10.70 -5.45
N ILE A 14 -2.06 -11.16 -4.78
CA ILE A 14 -2.01 -11.68 -3.41
C ILE A 14 -1.04 -12.88 -3.26
N PRO A 15 -1.08 -13.91 -4.13
CA PRO A 15 -0.15 -15.04 -4.01
C PRO A 15 1.32 -14.61 -4.12
N VAL A 16 1.63 -13.64 -4.99
CA VAL A 16 3.00 -13.15 -5.19
C VAL A 16 3.47 -12.31 -4.02
N ILE A 17 2.62 -11.44 -3.48
CA ILE A 17 2.89 -10.67 -2.25
C ILE A 17 3.22 -11.64 -1.11
N LYS A 18 2.38 -12.66 -0.89
CA LYS A 18 2.58 -13.66 0.16
C LYS A 18 3.90 -14.42 -0.02
N ALA A 19 4.17 -14.91 -1.23
CA ALA A 19 5.40 -15.65 -1.51
C ALA A 19 6.66 -14.79 -1.29
N ALA A 20 6.65 -13.54 -1.73
CA ALA A 20 7.79 -12.63 -1.57
C ALA A 20 8.05 -12.28 -0.10
N LEU A 21 7.00 -11.97 0.66
CA LEU A 21 7.12 -11.66 2.09
C LEU A 21 7.60 -12.87 2.91
N THR A 22 7.05 -14.06 2.66
CA THR A 22 7.50 -15.31 3.30
C THR A 22 8.96 -15.62 2.97
N ALA A 23 9.43 -15.25 1.78
CA ALA A 23 10.85 -15.34 1.40
C ALA A 23 11.73 -14.23 2.01
N GLY A 24 11.19 -13.39 2.90
CA GLY A 24 11.91 -12.29 3.56
C GLY A 24 12.20 -11.09 2.66
N LYS A 25 11.52 -10.94 1.52
CA LYS A 25 11.73 -9.83 0.58
C LYS A 25 10.80 -8.66 0.90
N HIS A 26 11.28 -7.44 0.71
CA HIS A 26 10.42 -6.27 0.71
C HIS A 26 9.53 -6.29 -0.54
N VAL A 27 8.29 -5.82 -0.41
CA VAL A 27 7.30 -5.80 -1.48
C VAL A 27 6.75 -4.38 -1.64
N LEU A 28 6.77 -3.88 -2.88
CA LEU A 28 6.00 -2.72 -3.29
C LEU A 28 4.95 -3.20 -4.31
N SER A 29 3.69 -3.26 -3.90
CA SER A 29 2.62 -3.76 -4.75
C SER A 29 1.85 -2.61 -5.39
N GLU A 30 1.49 -2.74 -6.68
CA GLU A 30 0.54 -1.83 -7.32
C GLU A 30 -0.78 -1.76 -6.57
N LYS A 31 -1.47 -0.64 -6.73
CA LYS A 31 -2.86 -0.47 -6.24
C LYS A 31 -3.85 -1.18 -7.19
N PRO A 32 -5.02 -1.64 -6.69
CA PRO A 32 -5.46 -1.65 -5.30
C PRO A 32 -4.84 -2.80 -4.49
N VAL A 33 -5.05 -2.82 -3.17
CA VAL A 33 -4.53 -3.86 -2.26
C VAL A 33 -5.02 -5.28 -2.63
N ALA A 34 -6.31 -5.40 -2.97
CA ALA A 34 -6.98 -6.62 -3.38
C ALA A 34 -8.25 -6.28 -4.18
N GLU A 35 -8.89 -7.29 -4.77
CA GLU A 35 -10.12 -7.14 -5.57
C GLU A 35 -11.35 -6.75 -4.75
N ASN A 36 -11.40 -7.15 -3.47
CA ASN A 36 -12.50 -6.85 -2.56
C ASN A 36 -11.99 -6.49 -1.15
N ILE A 37 -12.88 -5.88 -0.36
CA ILE A 37 -12.57 -5.37 0.99
C ILE A 37 -12.12 -6.50 1.91
N LYS A 38 -12.82 -7.63 1.91
CA LYS A 38 -12.53 -8.76 2.80
C LYS A 38 -11.10 -9.28 2.58
N ASP A 39 -10.71 -9.49 1.33
CA ASP A 39 -9.37 -9.98 1.01
C ASP A 39 -8.28 -8.95 1.32
N ALA A 40 -8.57 -7.66 1.15
CA ALA A 40 -7.66 -6.59 1.54
C ALA A 40 -7.43 -6.57 3.07
N GLU A 41 -8.50 -6.64 3.85
CA GLU A 41 -8.45 -6.69 5.32
C GLU A 41 -7.69 -7.93 5.82
N ASP A 42 -8.00 -9.10 5.27
CA ASP A 42 -7.35 -10.35 5.62
C ASP A 42 -5.85 -10.30 5.31
N LEU A 43 -5.46 -9.77 4.14
CA LEU A 43 -4.06 -9.65 3.76
C LEU A 43 -3.29 -8.66 4.66
N ILE A 44 -3.89 -7.50 4.99
CA ILE A 44 -3.30 -6.51 5.90
C ILE A 44 -3.13 -7.09 7.30
N ARG A 45 -4.16 -7.77 7.82
CA ARG A 45 -4.12 -8.41 9.13
C ARG A 45 -3.02 -9.46 9.20
N TRP A 46 -2.97 -10.34 8.19
CA TRP A 46 -1.94 -11.36 8.06
C TRP A 46 -0.53 -10.75 8.08
N TYR A 47 -0.26 -9.74 7.23
CA TYR A 47 1.05 -9.09 7.20
C TYR A 47 1.45 -8.48 8.56
N ARG A 48 0.53 -7.77 9.21
CA ARG A 48 0.79 -7.12 10.50
C ARG A 48 1.00 -8.09 11.66
N THR A 49 0.43 -9.29 11.57
CA THR A 49 0.54 -10.31 12.63
C THR A 49 1.81 -11.12 12.47
N ASP A 50 2.13 -11.51 11.24
CA ASP A 50 3.11 -12.57 10.98
C ASP A 50 4.51 -12.04 10.64
N PHE A 51 4.66 -10.74 10.32
CA PHE A 51 5.93 -10.18 9.83
C PHE A 51 6.42 -8.99 10.66
N LYS A 52 7.72 -8.97 10.96
CA LYS A 52 8.42 -7.84 11.61
C LYS A 52 9.64 -7.33 10.84
N GLY A 53 10.00 -7.97 9.72
CA GLY A 53 11.22 -7.69 8.96
C GLY A 53 10.94 -7.06 7.59
N PRO A 54 10.43 -7.84 6.63
CA PRO A 54 10.16 -7.31 5.29
C PRO A 54 9.08 -6.24 5.34
N THR A 55 9.30 -5.16 4.59
CA THR A 55 8.34 -4.08 4.43
C THR A 55 7.43 -4.40 3.26
N TRP A 56 6.13 -4.31 3.47
CA TRP A 56 5.13 -4.26 2.42
C TRP A 56 4.52 -2.87 2.33
N ALA A 57 4.51 -2.29 1.13
CA ALA A 57 3.87 -1.01 0.84
C ALA A 57 3.05 -1.09 -0.46
N ILE A 58 2.08 -0.19 -0.58
CA ILE A 58 1.24 -0.01 -1.77
C ILE A 58 1.76 1.19 -2.57
N ALA A 59 1.80 1.07 -3.90
CA ALA A 59 2.27 2.11 -4.81
C ALA A 59 1.24 3.27 -4.96
N GLU A 60 0.89 3.92 -3.85
CA GLU A 60 0.06 5.14 -3.81
C GLU A 60 0.86 6.36 -4.27
N ASN A 61 1.27 6.33 -5.53
CA ASN A 61 2.24 7.24 -6.13
C ASN A 61 1.85 8.73 -6.06
N TRP A 62 0.56 9.06 -6.10
CA TRP A 62 0.11 10.47 -6.06
C TRP A 62 0.42 11.17 -4.74
N ARG A 63 0.57 10.43 -3.63
CA ARG A 63 0.97 11.01 -2.34
C ARG A 63 2.31 11.75 -2.41
N PHE A 64 3.15 11.45 -3.40
CA PHE A 64 4.47 12.06 -3.58
C PHE A 64 4.48 13.23 -4.59
N LEU A 65 3.33 13.65 -5.11
CA LEU A 65 3.26 14.84 -5.96
C LEU A 65 3.41 16.11 -5.10
N ASN A 66 4.21 17.07 -5.56
CA ASN A 66 4.39 18.36 -4.89
C ASN A 66 3.06 19.10 -4.67
N SER A 67 2.09 18.93 -5.58
CA SER A 67 0.75 19.52 -5.44
C SER A 67 -0.03 18.93 -4.26
N CYS A 68 0.10 17.62 -3.99
CA CYS A 68 -0.51 16.99 -2.83
C CYS A 68 0.14 17.47 -1.52
N GLN A 69 1.46 17.61 -1.50
CA GLN A 69 2.18 18.18 -0.35
C GLN A 69 1.77 19.64 -0.10
N PHE A 70 1.76 20.46 -1.15
CA PHE A 70 1.32 21.85 -1.07
C PHE A 70 -0.11 21.96 -0.56
N GLY A 71 -1.05 21.18 -1.10
CA GLY A 71 -2.44 21.15 -0.65
C GLY A 71 -2.56 20.77 0.83
N ALA A 72 -1.83 19.75 1.28
CA ALA A 72 -1.80 19.34 2.68
C ALA A 72 -1.28 20.46 3.62
N ASP A 73 -0.33 21.28 3.16
CA ASP A 73 0.17 22.43 3.91
C ASP A 73 -0.83 23.58 3.95
N GLN A 74 -1.52 23.86 2.84
CA GLN A 74 -2.55 24.90 2.79
C GLN A 74 -3.75 24.58 3.71
N ILE A 75 -4.20 23.32 3.75
CA ILE A 75 -5.37 22.90 4.54
C ILE A 75 -5.20 23.20 6.04
N LYS A 76 -3.98 23.22 6.57
CA LYS A 76 -3.69 23.56 7.98
C LYS A 76 -4.18 24.97 8.37
N GLY A 77 -4.32 25.88 7.41
CA GLY A 77 -4.77 27.26 7.62
C GLY A 77 -6.24 27.54 7.25
N LEU A 78 -6.95 26.59 6.65
CA LEU A 78 -8.28 26.82 6.06
C LEU A 78 -9.46 26.51 7.00
N GLY A 79 -9.19 26.05 8.22
CA GLY A 79 -10.23 25.67 9.19
C GLY A 79 -10.84 24.29 8.87
N THR A 80 -12.09 24.08 9.28
CA THR A 80 -12.77 22.79 9.16
C THR A 80 -13.12 22.44 7.71
N ILE A 81 -12.85 21.21 7.30
CA ILE A 81 -13.28 20.68 5.99
C ILE A 81 -14.81 20.52 6.00
N THR A 82 -15.51 21.16 5.04
CA THR A 82 -16.98 21.14 4.95
C THR A 82 -17.55 20.28 3.82
N GLY A 83 -16.72 19.73 2.94
CA GLY A 83 -17.14 18.87 1.82
C GLY A 83 -15.96 18.19 1.10
N PHE A 84 -16.28 17.18 0.28
CA PHE A 84 -15.35 16.37 -0.51
C PHE A 84 -16.00 15.90 -1.82
#